data_AF-A0A483KBH1-F1
#
_entry.id   AF-A0A483KBH1-F1
#
_cell.length_a   1.000
_cell.length_b   1.000
_cell.length_c   1.000
_cell.angle_alpha   90.00
_cell.angle_beta   90.00
_cell.angle_gamma   90.00
#
_symmetry.space_group_name_H-M   'P 1'
#
loop_
_entity.id
_entity.type
_entity.pdbx_description
1 polymer ?
#
loop_
_entity_poly.entity_id
_entity_poly.type
_entity_poly.pdbx_seq_one_letter_code
_entity_poly.pdbx_strand_id
1 'polypeptide(L)'
;MNDDEIKNTYLTGNYFKNDRSRPDVKKTLEQKIAGAQNKLNYLKAKEKRETKQEKTRQKIILGAEVAKVLNCDISEVDKQLLFGILLEIPSLHINDIE
;
A
#
# COMPACT_ATOMS: atom_id res chain seq x y z
N MET A 1 17.36 -41.91 -31.73
CA MET A 1 16.17 -41.34 -31.08
C MET A 1 16.50 -41.27 -29.61
N ASN A 2 16.87 -40.08 -29.15
CA ASN A 2 16.01 -39.20 -28.33
C ASN A 2 16.31 -39.47 -26.84
N ASP A 3 16.67 -38.52 -25.98
CA ASP A 3 16.50 -37.08 -26.02
C ASP A 3 17.65 -36.41 -25.22
N ASP A 4 18.04 -35.21 -25.66
CA ASP A 4 18.95 -34.34 -24.92
C ASP A 4 18.37 -34.03 -23.53
N GLU A 5 18.98 -34.59 -22.50
CA GLU A 5 18.60 -34.32 -21.12
C GLU A 5 19.03 -32.89 -20.76
N ILE A 6 18.05 -31.97 -20.79
CA ILE A 6 18.20 -30.57 -20.44
C ILE A 6 18.76 -30.47 -19.01
N LYS A 7 20.04 -30.13 -18.90
CA LYS A 7 20.69 -29.84 -17.61
C LYS A 7 20.11 -28.57 -17.03
N ASN A 8 19.19 -28.73 -16.07
CA ASN A 8 18.55 -27.64 -15.37
C ASN A 8 19.56 -26.95 -14.43
N THR A 9 20.15 -25.84 -14.90
CA THR A 9 21.22 -25.09 -14.22
C THR A 9 20.75 -24.34 -12.97
N TYR A 10 19.45 -24.33 -12.67
CA TYR A 10 18.91 -23.71 -11.45
C TYR A 10 19.19 -24.53 -10.17
N LEU A 11 19.68 -25.77 -10.28
CA LEU A 11 20.05 -26.63 -9.16
C LEU A 11 21.57 -26.69 -8.88
N THR A 12 22.40 -26.21 -9.80
CA THR A 12 23.86 -26.15 -9.61
C THR A 12 24.24 -24.79 -9.05
N GLY A 13 24.17 -24.69 -7.72
CA GLY A 13 24.53 -23.50 -6.94
C GLY A 13 26.01 -23.13 -7.01
N ASN A 14 26.50 -22.72 -8.18
CA ASN A 14 27.78 -22.01 -8.29
C ASN A 14 27.55 -20.53 -8.05
N TYR A 15 27.34 -20.17 -6.78
CA TYR A 15 27.39 -18.79 -6.32
C TYR A 15 28.84 -18.31 -6.25
N PHE A 16 29.11 -17.25 -7.00
CA PHE A 16 30.23 -16.31 -6.91
C PHE A 16 31.16 -16.49 -5.70
N LYS A 17 32.37 -17.01 -5.93
CA LYS A 17 33.48 -16.95 -4.97
C LYS A 17 33.89 -15.49 -4.78
N ASN A 18 33.43 -14.89 -3.68
CA ASN A 18 34.00 -13.66 -3.13
C ASN A 18 34.60 -13.99 -1.75
N ASP A 19 35.93 -14.06 -1.70
CA ASP A 19 36.77 -14.34 -0.53
C ASP A 19 36.75 -13.19 0.50
N ARG A 20 35.64 -13.07 1.23
CA ARG A 20 35.59 -12.37 2.54
C ARG A 20 34.74 -13.20 3.48
N SER A 21 35.32 -14.27 4.01
CA SER A 21 34.67 -15.25 4.89
C SER A 21 34.28 -14.65 6.24
N ARG A 22 33.17 -13.90 6.27
CA ARG A 22 32.38 -13.77 7.50
C ARG A 22 31.79 -15.16 7.78
N PRO A 23 31.95 -15.73 8.99
CA PRO A 23 31.38 -17.04 9.28
C PRO A 23 29.88 -17.02 8.96
N ASP A 24 29.45 -17.97 8.15
CA ASP A 24 28.07 -18.08 7.69
C ASP A 24 27.22 -18.58 8.87
N VAL A 25 26.81 -17.65 9.73
CA VAL A 25 25.98 -17.95 10.90
C VAL A 25 24.61 -18.36 10.39
N LYS A 26 24.39 -19.67 10.25
CA LYS A 26 23.07 -20.24 9.96
C LYS A 26 22.11 -19.81 11.06
N LYS A 27 21.20 -18.91 10.72
CA LYS A 27 20.12 -18.49 11.62
C LYS A 27 19.30 -19.71 12.04
N THR A 28 19.05 -19.83 13.34
CA THR A 28 18.13 -20.85 13.87
C THR A 28 16.73 -20.60 13.32
N LEU A 29 15.88 -21.63 13.35
CA LEU A 29 14.49 -21.50 12.89
C LEU A 29 13.76 -20.37 13.64
N GLU A 30 13.97 -20.29 14.94
CA GLU A 30 13.43 -19.24 15.81
C GLU A 30 13.85 -17.83 15.37
N GLN A 31 15.13 -17.64 15.02
CA GLN A 31 15.63 -16.35 14.53
C GLN A 31 15.01 -15.98 13.17
N LYS A 32 14.75 -16.98 12.31
CA LYS A 32 14.05 -16.75 11.04
C LYS A 32 12.60 -16.36 11.27
N ILE A 33 11.91 -17.04 12.19
CA ILE A 33 10.52 -16.72 12.59
C ILE A 33 10.45 -15.30 13.18
N ALA A 34 11.35 -14.96 14.11
CA ALA A 34 11.43 -13.64 14.69
C ALA A 34 11.70 -12.55 13.63
N GLY A 35 12.60 -12.82 12.68
CA GLY A 35 12.86 -11.92 11.55
C GLY A 35 11.63 -11.70 10.65
N ALA A 36 10.91 -12.77 10.32
CA ALA A 36 9.68 -12.70 9.56
C ALA A 36 8.59 -11.93 10.31
N GLN A 37 8.42 -12.17 11.62
CA GLN A 37 7.46 -11.46 12.45
C GLN A 37 7.77 -9.97 12.55
N ASN A 38 9.05 -9.61 12.72
CA ASN A 38 9.48 -8.20 12.72
C ASN A 38 9.18 -7.53 11.39
N LYS A 39 9.44 -8.21 10.27
CA LYS A 39 9.12 -7.68 8.94
C LYS A 39 7.61 -7.52 8.75
N LEU A 40 6.81 -8.48 9.18
CA LEU A 40 5.35 -8.41 9.14
C LEU A 40 4.82 -7.22 9.95
N ASN A 41 5.32 -7.03 11.17
CA ASN A 41 4.91 -5.91 12.03
C ASN A 41 5.26 -4.55 11.39
N TYR A 42 6.45 -4.43 10.80
CA TYR A 42 6.84 -3.24 10.05
C TYR A 42 5.90 -2.96 8.87
N LEU A 43 5.59 -3.99 8.07
CA LEU A 43 4.72 -3.83 6.91
C LEU A 43 3.30 -3.42 7.31
N LYS A 44 2.72 -4.02 8.36
CA LYS A 44 1.41 -3.63 8.91
C LYS A 44 1.40 -2.18 9.40
N ALA A 45 2.45 -1.74 10.09
CA ALA A 45 2.57 -0.36 10.54
C ALA A 45 2.68 0.63 9.36
N LYS A 46 3.44 0.25 8.32
CA LYS A 46 3.58 1.02 7.09
C LYS A 46 2.24 1.16 6.35
N GLU A 47 1.52 0.05 6.16
CA GLU A 47 0.19 0.01 5.53
C GLU A 47 -0.80 0.94 6.25
N LYS A 48 -0.85 0.88 7.59
CA LYS A 48 -1.72 1.76 8.40
C LYS A 48 -1.40 3.24 8.16
N ARG A 49 -0.12 3.59 8.07
CA ARG A 49 0.33 4.96 7.81
C ARG A 49 -0.07 5.42 6.42
N GLU A 50 0.19 4.61 5.40
CA GLU A 50 -0.16 4.92 4.01
C GLU A 50 -1.66 5.05 3.83
N THR A 51 -2.45 4.16 4.44
CA THR A 51 -3.92 4.24 4.45
C THR A 51 -4.41 5.54 5.09
N LYS A 52 -3.82 5.97 6.21
CA LYS A 52 -4.18 7.24 6.86
C LYS A 52 -3.84 8.42 5.96
N GLN A 53 -2.66 8.40 5.34
CA GLN A 53 -2.22 9.46 4.43
C GLN A 53 -3.16 9.59 3.23
N GLU A 54 -3.53 8.48 2.61
CA GLU A 54 -4.43 8.47 1.45
C GLU A 54 -5.84 8.96 1.83
N LYS A 55 -6.39 8.50 2.96
CA LYS A 55 -7.67 9.01 3.47
C LYS A 55 -7.65 10.51 3.74
N THR A 56 -6.55 11.04 4.28
CA THR A 56 -6.39 12.49 4.49
C THR A 56 -6.30 13.23 3.16
N ARG A 57 -5.52 12.72 2.20
CA ARG A 57 -5.37 13.32 0.86
C ARG A 57 -6.71 13.41 0.14
N GLN A 58 -7.50 12.33 0.13
CA GLN A 58 -8.83 12.30 -0.47
C GLN A 58 -9.78 13.32 0.14
N LYS A 59 -9.77 13.47 1.47
CA LYS A 59 -10.59 14.48 2.16
C LYS A 59 -10.20 15.91 1.80
N ILE A 60 -8.90 16.18 1.67
CA ILE A 60 -8.41 17.51 1.28
C ILE A 60 -8.84 17.84 -0.14
N ILE A 61 -8.71 16.89 -1.07
CA ILE A 61 -9.11 17.07 -2.47
C ILE A 61 -10.61 17.35 -2.55
N LEU A 62 -11.43 16.51 -1.92
CA LEU A 62 -12.89 16.70 -1.90
C LEU A 62 -13.27 18.05 -1.27
N GLY A 63 -12.65 18.42 -0.14
CA GLY A 63 -12.90 19.71 0.50
C GLY A 63 -12.59 20.90 -0.41
N ALA A 64 -11.47 20.81 -1.16
CA ALA A 64 -11.09 21.84 -2.13
C ALA A 64 -12.05 21.90 -3.34
N GLU A 65 -12.49 20.76 -3.84
CA GLU A 65 -13.47 20.68 -4.94
C GLU A 65 -14.80 21.29 -4.54
N VAL A 66 -15.30 20.96 -3.34
CA VAL A 66 -16.54 21.52 -2.80
C VAL A 66 -16.43 23.02 -2.60
N ALA A 67 -15.33 23.52 -2.01
CA ALA A 67 -15.09 24.96 -1.85
C ALA A 67 -15.12 25.70 -3.19
N LYS A 68 -14.50 25.10 -4.22
CA LYS A 68 -14.49 25.64 -5.58
C LYS A 68 -15.89 25.72 -6.19
N VAL A 69 -16.70 24.67 -6.05
CA VAL A 69 -18.07 24.64 -6.60
C VAL A 69 -18.98 25.65 -5.91
N LEU A 70 -18.85 25.76 -4.58
CA LEU A 70 -19.67 26.68 -3.77
C LEU A 70 -19.13 28.12 -3.75
N ASN A 71 -17.96 28.36 -4.36
CA ASN A 71 -17.26 29.65 -4.33
C ASN A 71 -17.11 30.20 -2.90
N CYS A 72 -16.71 29.33 -1.98
CA CYS A 72 -16.53 29.62 -0.56
C CYS A 72 -15.09 29.32 -0.11
N ASP A 73 -14.73 29.75 1.10
CA ASP A 73 -13.42 29.42 1.67
C ASP A 73 -13.37 27.95 2.09
N ILE A 74 -12.22 27.29 1.97
CA ILE A 74 -12.08 25.87 2.34
C ILE A 74 -12.34 25.62 3.84
N SER A 75 -12.15 26.64 4.69
CA SER A 75 -12.47 26.58 6.12
C SER A 75 -13.97 26.51 6.39
N GLU A 76 -14.80 26.91 5.44
CA GLU A 76 -16.27 26.84 5.52
C GLU A 76 -16.80 25.47 5.08
N VAL A 77 -15.97 24.63 4.45
CA VAL A 77 -16.34 23.26 4.06
C VAL A 77 -16.21 22.32 5.25
N ASP A 78 -17.29 22.18 6.01
CA ASP A 78 -17.40 21.23 7.12
C ASP A 78 -18.35 20.05 6.82
N LYS A 79 -18.46 19.13 7.79
CA LYS A 79 -19.32 17.95 7.64
C LYS A 79 -20.80 18.30 7.60
N GLN A 80 -21.20 19.36 8.29
CA GLN A 80 -22.58 19.79 8.42
C GLN A 80 -23.08 20.38 7.10
N LEU A 81 -22.27 21.22 6.45
CA LEU A 81 -22.53 21.74 5.11
C LEU A 81 -22.68 20.59 4.11
N LEU A 82 -21.72 19.65 4.10
CA LEU A 82 -21.77 18.48 3.21
C LEU A 82 -23.03 17.62 3.43
N PHE A 83 -23.41 17.37 4.69
CA PHE A 83 -24.64 16.64 4.98
C PHE A 83 -25.89 17.40 4.58
N GLY A 84 -25.94 18.72 4.79
CA GLY A 84 -27.04 19.57 4.34
C GLY A 84 -27.25 19.45 2.83
N ILE A 85 -26.18 19.61 2.05
CA ILE A 85 -26.21 19.46 0.59
C ILE A 85 -26.66 18.06 0.17
N LEU A 86 -26.11 17.00 0.78
CA LEU A 86 -26.49 15.62 0.43
C LEU A 86 -27.95 15.31 0.76
N LEU A 87 -28.51 15.89 1.80
CA LEU A 87 -29.93 15.71 2.17
C LEU A 87 -30.88 16.43 1.20
N GLU A 88 -30.42 17.46 0.50
CA GLU A 88 -31.20 18.18 -0.52
C GLU A 88 -31.16 17.49 -1.89
N ILE A 89 -30.26 16.52 -2.10
CA ILE A 89 -30.18 15.76 -3.35
C ILE A 89 -31.14 14.55 -3.27
N PRO A 90 -32.28 14.55 -4.01
CA PRO A 90 -33.30 13.50 -3.88
C PRO A 90 -32.84 12.14 -4.40
N SER A 91 -31.97 12.13 -5.41
CA SER A 91 -31.29 10.94 -5.93
C SER A 91 -30.14 11.36 -6.85
N LEU A 92 -29.02 10.64 -6.82
CA LEU A 92 -27.97 10.81 -7.83
C LEU A 92 -28.48 10.34 -9.19
N HIS A 93 -28.17 11.09 -10.24
CA HIS A 93 -28.49 10.65 -11.59
C HIS A 93 -27.64 9.42 -11.93
N ILE A 94 -28.13 8.52 -12.78
CA ILE A 94 -27.43 7.25 -13.05
C ILE A 94 -26.03 7.46 -13.64
N ASN A 95 -25.81 8.58 -14.32
CA ASN A 95 -24.52 8.97 -14.89
C ASN A 95 -23.54 9.57 -13.86
N ASP A 96 -24.00 9.87 -12.63
CA ASP A 96 -23.15 10.42 -11.55
C ASP A 96 -22.57 9.31 -10.65
N ILE A 97 -22.90 8.04 -10.93
CA ILE A 97 -22.55 6.86 -10.10
C ILE A 97 -21.33 6.09 -10.66
N GLU A 98 -20.88 6.40 -11.88
CA GLU A 98 -19.77 5.71 -12.57
C GLU A 98 -18.37 6.14 -12.12
#